data_AF-A0A0C3BIF1-F1
#
_entry.id   AF-A0A0C3BIF1-F1
#
_cell.length_a   1.000
_cell.length_b   1.000
_cell.length_c   1.000
_cell.angle_alpha   90.00
_cell.angle_beta   90.00
_cell.angle_gamma   90.00
#
_symmetry.space_group_name_H-M   'P 1'
#
loop_
_entity.id
_entity.type
_entity.pdbx_description
1 polymer ?
#
loop_
_entity_poly.entity_id
_entity_poly.type
_entity_poly.pdbx_seq_one_letter_code
_entity_poly.pdbx_strand_id
1 'polypeptide(L)'
;PFTHGFPRADIHELLSPDLLHQIIKGTFKDHLVTWVTAYIQQVNTPAEAKRILADIDRRIAAAPSFPGLRRFPEGRGFKQWTGDDSKALMKVYLPAISGHVPPQMVRALSSFMEFCYLVRRSVVDEDDLVAIEAAVADFHRDRVVFDDVRPDGYSLPRQHSLVHYAMMIREFGAPNGLCSSITESKHIKAVKEPWRRSSHFEALGQMILTNQRLDKLAAARIDFRARGMLSAPLFGELIQAEPPPPPPEPVTIDGEEDDDDGGAVEGDVLGEVLLAQKPIPNLPRTAPELGAHLNVPNLPELISRFLYEQENPESDIPLDDVPLADCPQFEGSVRVFPSAVSIYFAPSDKSGIRGMFRERIRAVSSWRRGPPRYDCVFVERDPDQPGFQGLFVARVRSFFSITHSNKVKYPCALVSWFSTIGDSPCQETGMWMVEPDFDRTGNRAMSIIHIDSILRGAHLMGVSGTQFIPHHLTFSDTLDAFRSFYVNKYIDHHSHEIAF
;
A
#
# COMPACT_ATOMS: atom_id res chain seq x y z
N PRO A 1 13.22 34.35 -22.18
CA PRO A 1 12.83 32.91 -22.10
C PRO A 1 13.28 32.16 -23.36
N PHE A 2 13.75 30.91 -23.24
CA PHE A 2 14.29 30.11 -24.36
C PHE A 2 13.27 29.89 -25.51
N THR A 3 11.98 30.09 -25.23
CA THR A 3 10.86 29.89 -26.16
C THR A 3 10.23 31.19 -26.69
N HIS A 4 10.71 32.37 -26.28
CA HIS A 4 10.07 33.66 -26.61
C HIS A 4 9.93 33.92 -28.12
N GLY A 5 10.82 33.34 -28.94
CA GLY A 5 10.79 33.47 -30.40
C GLY A 5 9.98 32.39 -31.12
N PHE A 6 9.40 31.42 -30.42
CA PHE A 6 8.60 30.37 -31.07
C PHE A 6 7.18 30.87 -31.33
N PRO A 7 6.76 30.99 -32.61
CA PRO A 7 5.42 31.45 -32.93
C PRO A 7 4.39 30.42 -32.41
N ARG A 8 3.39 30.91 -31.67
CA ARG A 8 2.30 30.10 -31.06
C ARG A 8 2.74 29.19 -29.90
N ALA A 9 3.86 29.47 -29.26
CA ALA A 9 4.29 28.77 -28.05
C ALA A 9 4.43 29.77 -26.89
N ASP A 10 3.34 29.99 -26.15
CA ASP A 10 3.41 30.72 -24.90
C ASP A 10 3.89 29.76 -23.80
N ILE A 11 5.07 30.02 -23.25
CA ILE A 11 5.62 29.20 -22.17
C ILE A 11 4.75 29.25 -20.91
N HIS A 12 4.00 30.33 -20.72
CA HIS A 12 3.10 30.48 -19.59
C HIS A 12 1.86 29.58 -19.72
N GLU A 13 1.47 29.24 -20.95
CA GLU A 13 0.36 28.31 -21.25
C GLU A 13 0.85 26.87 -21.43
N LEU A 14 2.13 26.62 -21.73
CA LEU A 14 2.65 25.28 -22.01
C LEU A 14 3.15 24.50 -20.78
N LEU A 15 3.12 25.11 -19.59
CA LEU A 15 3.60 24.46 -18.37
C LEU A 15 2.54 23.50 -17.83
N SER A 16 2.69 22.22 -18.14
CA SER A 16 1.84 21.17 -17.60
C SER A 16 2.20 20.84 -16.13
N PRO A 17 1.28 20.20 -15.38
CA PRO A 17 1.56 19.71 -14.04
C PRO A 17 2.73 18.72 -14.01
N ASP A 18 3.61 18.85 -13.01
CA ASP A 18 4.69 17.89 -12.75
C ASP A 18 4.62 17.38 -11.31
N LEU A 19 3.98 16.22 -11.14
CA LEU A 19 3.82 15.55 -9.85
C LEU A 19 5.17 15.21 -9.20
N LEU A 20 6.19 14.84 -9.98
CA LEU A 20 7.44 14.37 -9.42
C LEU A 20 8.28 15.53 -8.88
N HIS A 21 8.47 16.60 -9.67
CA HIS A 21 9.36 17.68 -9.30
C HIS A 21 8.69 18.79 -8.49
N GLN A 22 7.41 19.10 -8.75
CA GLN A 22 6.69 20.15 -8.02
C GLN A 22 6.16 19.61 -6.68
N ILE A 23 5.54 18.43 -6.71
CA ILE A 23 4.79 17.89 -5.57
C ILE A 23 5.67 17.02 -4.69
N ILE A 24 6.16 15.90 -5.22
CA ILE A 24 6.86 14.86 -4.43
C ILE A 24 8.27 15.30 -4.00
N LYS A 25 9.18 15.57 -4.96
CA LYS A 25 10.54 16.02 -4.65
C LYS A 25 10.52 17.44 -4.08
N GLY A 26 9.68 18.28 -4.66
CA GLY A 26 9.59 19.70 -4.36
C GLY A 26 8.92 20.02 -3.03
N THR A 27 7.60 20.01 -3.04
CA THR A 27 6.82 20.45 -1.88
C THR A 27 6.94 19.49 -0.71
N PHE A 28 6.81 18.18 -0.91
CA PHE A 28 6.92 17.23 0.19
C PHE A 28 8.35 17.15 0.73
N LYS A 29 9.29 16.67 -0.09
CA LYS A 29 10.63 16.32 0.38
C LYS A 29 11.53 17.54 0.60
N ASP A 30 11.68 18.43 -0.38
CA ASP A 30 12.62 19.57 -0.27
C ASP A 30 12.09 20.64 0.69
N HIS A 31 10.77 20.81 0.80
CA HIS A 31 10.17 21.82 1.69
C HIS A 31 9.66 21.20 3.00
N LEU A 32 8.56 20.45 3.01
CA LEU A 32 7.87 20.07 4.25
C LEU A 32 8.72 19.20 5.18
N VAL A 33 9.37 18.14 4.67
CA VAL A 33 10.25 17.28 5.49
C VAL A 33 11.44 18.07 6.05
N THR A 34 12.02 18.97 5.24
CA THR A 34 13.09 19.87 5.66
C THR A 34 12.62 20.81 6.78
N TRP A 35 11.43 21.41 6.64
CA TRP A 35 10.90 22.38 7.60
C TRP A 35 10.50 21.74 8.92
N VAL A 36 9.92 20.53 8.88
CA VAL A 36 9.68 19.73 10.10
C VAL A 36 11.00 19.49 10.84
N THR A 37 12.06 19.12 10.12
CA THR A 37 13.37 18.88 10.72
C THR A 37 13.98 20.16 11.31
N ALA A 38 13.90 21.28 10.59
CA ALA A 38 14.35 22.58 11.05
C ALA A 38 13.58 23.04 12.29
N TYR A 39 12.26 22.87 12.31
CA TYR A 39 11.40 23.19 13.45
C TYR A 39 11.85 22.43 14.70
N ILE A 40 12.01 21.10 14.59
CA ILE A 40 12.46 20.27 15.72
C ILE A 40 13.83 20.73 16.23
N GLN A 41 14.75 21.09 15.35
CA GLN A 41 16.09 21.59 15.72
C GLN A 41 16.06 22.98 16.37
N GLN A 42 15.13 23.84 15.97
CA GLN A 42 15.01 25.21 16.46
C GLN A 42 14.35 25.28 17.85
N VAL A 43 13.29 24.49 18.09
CA VAL A 43 12.51 24.57 19.34
C VAL A 43 13.05 23.67 20.46
N ASN A 44 14.04 22.83 20.17
CA ASN A 44 14.62 21.89 21.14
C ASN A 44 16.13 22.08 21.29
N THR A 45 16.68 21.61 22.42
CA THR A 45 18.15 21.50 22.55
C THR A 45 18.72 20.53 21.52
N PRO A 46 19.99 20.66 21.09
CA PRO A 46 20.58 19.76 20.09
C PRO A 46 20.48 18.27 20.45
N ALA A 47 20.60 17.93 21.74
CA ALA A 47 20.47 16.57 22.23
C ALA A 47 19.03 16.05 22.09
N GLU A 48 18.05 16.87 22.45
CA GLU A 48 16.63 16.51 22.38
C GLU A 48 16.15 16.43 20.93
N ALA A 49 16.52 17.40 20.08
CA ALA A 49 16.23 17.36 18.65
C ALA A 49 16.76 16.07 18.00
N LYS A 50 18.00 15.67 18.33
CA LYS A 50 18.57 14.39 17.86
C LYS A 50 17.77 13.19 18.34
N ARG A 51 17.29 13.21 19.59
CA ARG A 51 16.47 12.13 20.18
C ARG A 51 15.13 12.00 19.47
N ILE A 52 14.42 13.11 19.24
CA ILE A 52 13.14 13.17 18.53
C ILE A 52 13.30 12.71 17.07
N LEU A 53 14.28 13.23 16.35
CA LEU A 53 14.52 12.84 14.95
C LEU A 53 14.83 11.34 14.83
N ALA A 54 15.62 10.79 15.75
CA ALA A 54 15.89 9.35 15.81
C ALA A 54 14.63 8.53 16.16
N ASP A 55 13.67 9.08 16.91
CA ASP A 55 12.40 8.42 17.17
C ASP A 55 11.47 8.42 15.95
N ILE A 56 11.40 9.54 15.23
CA ILE A 56 10.70 9.61 13.94
C ILE A 56 11.27 8.55 12.98
N ASP A 57 12.59 8.43 12.90
CA ASP A 57 13.25 7.42 12.07
C ASP A 57 12.91 5.98 12.52
N ARG A 58 12.85 5.73 13.83
CA ARG A 58 12.38 4.44 14.36
C ARG A 58 10.91 4.17 14.03
N ARG A 59 10.02 5.15 14.16
CA ARG A 59 8.59 5.02 13.83
C ARG A 59 8.39 4.68 12.37
N ILE A 60 9.19 5.27 11.48
CA ILE A 60 9.22 4.93 10.04
C ILE A 60 9.72 3.49 9.85
N ALA A 61 10.81 3.09 10.53
CA ALA A 61 11.34 1.74 10.44
C ALA A 61 10.37 0.66 10.99
N ALA A 62 9.56 1.02 11.98
CA ALA A 62 8.56 0.16 12.60
C ALA A 62 7.26 0.03 11.79
N ALA A 63 7.04 0.82 10.73
CA ALA A 63 5.86 0.68 9.88
C ALA A 63 5.64 -0.79 9.48
N PRO A 64 4.46 -1.41 9.65
CA PRO A 64 4.26 -2.80 9.25
C PRO A 64 4.53 -3.03 7.76
N SER A 65 4.95 -4.24 7.40
CA SER A 65 5.12 -4.60 5.99
C SER A 65 3.80 -4.52 5.23
N PHE A 66 3.87 -4.08 3.98
CA PHE A 66 2.73 -4.02 3.08
C PHE A 66 3.20 -4.27 1.65
N PRO A 67 2.40 -4.94 0.81
CA PRO A 67 2.69 -5.11 -0.61
C PRO A 67 3.13 -3.82 -1.30
N GLY A 68 4.34 -3.79 -1.88
CA GLY A 68 4.85 -2.61 -2.60
C GLY A 68 5.21 -1.39 -1.73
N LEU A 69 5.26 -1.53 -0.39
CA LEU A 69 5.83 -0.52 0.50
C LEU A 69 7.34 -0.75 0.67
N ARG A 70 8.14 0.19 0.19
CA ARG A 70 9.58 0.18 0.43
C ARG A 70 9.89 0.35 1.92
N ARG A 71 10.76 -0.52 2.43
CA ARG A 71 11.20 -0.53 3.83
C ARG A 71 12.28 0.52 4.08
N PHE A 72 12.29 1.10 5.29
CA PHE A 72 13.32 2.03 5.76
C PHE A 72 13.93 1.55 7.09
N PRO A 73 14.81 0.52 7.08
CA PRO A 73 15.36 -0.04 8.32
C PRO A 73 16.08 0.98 9.21
N GLU A 74 16.70 1.99 8.60
CA GLU A 74 17.42 3.08 9.27
C GLU A 74 16.64 4.41 9.26
N GLY A 75 15.34 4.38 8.95
CA GLY A 75 14.51 5.59 8.83
C GLY A 75 14.97 6.52 7.71
N ARG A 76 15.16 7.82 7.97
CA ARG A 76 15.46 8.83 6.94
C ARG A 76 16.95 9.04 6.67
N GLY A 77 17.85 8.21 7.22
CA GLY A 77 19.32 8.41 7.20
C GLY A 77 20.03 8.35 5.83
N PHE A 78 19.32 8.41 4.69
CA PHE A 78 19.89 8.26 3.36
C PHE A 78 20.64 9.51 2.89
N LYS A 79 21.86 9.32 2.35
CA LYS A 79 22.69 10.41 1.78
C LYS A 79 22.13 10.95 0.45
N GLN A 80 21.45 10.12 -0.32
CA GLN A 80 20.83 10.48 -1.60
C GLN A 80 19.41 9.94 -1.62
N TRP A 81 18.44 10.83 -1.82
CA TRP A 81 17.03 10.48 -1.90
C TRP A 81 16.59 10.41 -3.36
N THR A 82 16.01 9.27 -3.76
CA THR A 82 15.37 9.12 -5.07
C THR A 82 13.90 9.60 -5.02
N GLY A 83 13.27 9.67 -6.19
CA GLY A 83 11.83 9.94 -6.29
C GLY A 83 11.00 8.84 -5.62
N ASP A 84 11.42 7.59 -5.72
CA ASP A 84 10.69 6.46 -5.13
C ASP A 84 10.89 6.37 -3.61
N ASP A 85 12.07 6.74 -3.10
CA ASP A 85 12.27 6.92 -1.65
C ASP A 85 11.32 7.99 -1.10
N SER A 86 11.17 9.10 -1.82
CA SER A 86 10.27 10.19 -1.42
C SER A 86 8.81 9.73 -1.40
N LYS A 87 8.36 9.00 -2.43
CA LYS A 87 7.00 8.42 -2.47
C LYS A 87 6.76 7.43 -1.34
N ALA A 88 7.71 6.54 -1.07
CA ALA A 88 7.56 5.56 0.00
C ALA A 88 7.56 6.22 1.39
N LEU A 89 8.37 7.28 1.59
CA LEU A 89 8.34 8.05 2.82
C LEU A 89 6.98 8.74 3.02
N MET A 90 6.38 9.32 1.97
CA MET A 90 5.04 9.95 2.05
C MET A 90 4.00 9.02 2.69
N LYS A 91 4.05 7.72 2.37
CA LYS A 91 3.08 6.72 2.86
C LYS A 91 3.13 6.51 4.38
N VAL A 92 4.25 6.82 5.04
CA VAL A 92 4.46 6.48 6.47
C VAL A 92 4.89 7.68 7.33
N TYR A 93 5.16 8.84 6.73
CA TYR A 93 5.73 9.99 7.43
C TYR A 93 4.74 10.68 8.38
N LEU A 94 3.47 10.80 7.98
CA LEU A 94 2.47 11.53 8.73
C LEU A 94 2.21 10.92 10.13
N PRO A 95 1.98 9.59 10.27
CA PRO A 95 1.93 8.96 11.59
C PRO A 95 3.23 9.08 12.39
N ALA A 96 4.39 9.06 11.71
CA ALA A 96 5.69 9.08 12.38
C ALA A 96 5.98 10.40 13.10
N ILE A 97 5.51 11.54 12.57
CA ILE A 97 5.74 12.86 13.19
C ILE A 97 4.66 13.26 14.21
N SER A 98 3.48 12.63 14.18
CA SER A 98 2.39 12.92 15.11
C SER A 98 2.84 12.77 16.57
N GLY A 99 2.52 13.75 17.41
CA GLY A 99 2.96 13.83 18.81
C GLY A 99 4.38 14.36 19.03
N HIS A 100 5.21 14.53 17.99
CA HIS A 100 6.53 15.18 18.07
C HIS A 100 6.55 16.61 17.54
N VAL A 101 5.51 17.00 16.80
CA VAL A 101 5.34 18.35 16.24
C VAL A 101 3.95 18.89 16.58
N PRO A 102 3.71 20.21 16.48
CA PRO A 102 2.38 20.78 16.72
C PRO A 102 1.30 20.12 15.84
N PRO A 103 0.10 19.88 16.37
CA PRO A 103 -1.03 19.32 15.60
C PRO A 103 -1.30 20.04 14.27
N GLN A 104 -1.12 21.36 14.23
CA GLN A 104 -1.27 22.17 13.02
C GLN A 104 -0.29 21.78 11.91
N MET A 105 0.94 21.38 12.26
CA MET A 105 1.94 20.92 11.30
C MET A 105 1.54 19.56 10.70
N VAL A 106 0.96 18.69 11.51
CA VAL A 106 0.39 17.40 11.05
C VAL A 106 -0.78 17.66 10.10
N ARG A 107 -1.72 18.56 10.44
CA ARG A 107 -2.84 18.93 9.57
C ARG A 107 -2.40 19.54 8.24
N ALA A 108 -1.37 20.40 8.25
CA ALA A 108 -0.81 20.95 7.02
C ALA A 108 -0.28 19.83 6.11
N LEU A 109 0.48 18.88 6.65
CA LEU A 109 0.94 17.73 5.87
C LEU A 109 -0.21 16.82 5.43
N SER A 110 -1.22 16.59 6.28
CA SER A 110 -2.41 15.81 5.94
C SER A 110 -3.16 16.43 4.75
N SER A 111 -3.45 17.73 4.80
CA SER A 111 -4.14 18.45 3.71
C SER A 111 -3.32 18.45 2.41
N PHE A 112 -2.00 18.60 2.52
CA PHE A 112 -1.11 18.46 1.36
C PHE A 112 -1.11 17.03 0.81
N MET A 113 -1.16 16.01 1.66
CA MET A 113 -1.29 14.61 1.25
C MET A 113 -2.63 14.36 0.56
N GLU A 114 -3.75 14.89 1.06
CA GLU A 114 -5.04 14.82 0.37
C GLU A 114 -4.95 15.37 -1.05
N PHE A 115 -4.43 16.60 -1.19
CA PHE A 115 -4.16 17.19 -2.50
C PHE A 115 -3.34 16.23 -3.38
N CYS A 116 -2.24 15.68 -2.85
CA CYS A 116 -1.37 14.79 -3.60
C CYS A 116 -2.09 13.54 -4.13
N TYR A 117 -2.97 12.94 -3.34
CA TYR A 117 -3.67 11.72 -3.76
C TYR A 117 -4.78 12.03 -4.77
N LEU A 118 -5.51 13.14 -4.59
CA LEU A 118 -6.54 13.60 -5.53
C LEU A 118 -5.97 13.89 -6.93
N VAL A 119 -4.89 14.67 -7.02
CA VAL A 119 -4.27 15.00 -8.33
C VAL A 119 -3.55 13.82 -8.99
N ARG A 120 -3.47 12.68 -8.32
CA ARG A 120 -2.93 11.42 -8.83
C ARG A 120 -4.02 10.41 -9.17
N ARG A 121 -5.29 10.79 -9.16
CA ARG A 121 -6.36 9.95 -9.70
C ARG A 121 -6.23 9.82 -11.21
N SER A 122 -6.62 8.66 -11.72
CA SER A 122 -6.64 8.37 -13.16
C SER A 122 -7.76 9.11 -13.90
N VAL A 123 -8.86 9.39 -13.19
CA VAL A 123 -10.01 10.18 -13.62
C VAL A 123 -10.21 11.27 -12.57
N VAL A 124 -10.47 12.50 -13.03
CA VAL A 124 -10.73 13.66 -12.17
C VAL A 124 -11.98 14.33 -12.69
N ASP A 125 -13.05 14.37 -11.89
CA ASP A 125 -14.30 15.06 -12.21
C ASP A 125 -14.41 16.43 -11.51
N GLU A 126 -15.57 17.09 -11.62
CA GLU A 126 -15.76 18.41 -11.00
C GLU A 126 -15.80 18.35 -9.46
N ASP A 127 -16.28 17.27 -8.86
CA ASP A 127 -16.28 17.09 -7.41
C ASP A 127 -14.85 16.90 -6.90
N ASP A 128 -14.02 16.15 -7.65
CA ASP A 128 -12.59 16.03 -7.40
C ASP A 128 -11.87 17.39 -7.48
N LEU A 129 -12.21 18.23 -8.47
CA LEU A 129 -11.61 19.55 -8.61
C LEU A 129 -11.94 20.46 -7.42
N VAL A 130 -13.18 20.41 -6.93
CA VAL A 130 -13.59 21.09 -5.70
C VAL A 130 -12.79 20.58 -4.50
N ALA A 131 -12.63 19.26 -4.38
CA ALA A 131 -11.83 18.65 -3.31
C ALA A 131 -10.35 19.04 -3.39
N ILE A 132 -9.77 19.13 -4.59
CA ILE A 132 -8.39 19.58 -4.83
C ILE A 132 -8.20 21.02 -4.36
N GLU A 133 -9.11 21.92 -4.76
CA GLU A 133 -9.06 23.33 -4.35
C GLU A 133 -9.22 23.49 -2.83
N ALA A 134 -10.13 22.73 -2.22
CA ALA A 134 -10.32 22.69 -0.77
C ALA A 134 -9.06 22.21 -0.04
N ALA A 135 -8.43 21.11 -0.49
CA ALA A 135 -7.21 20.58 0.10
C ALA A 135 -6.04 21.58 0.02
N VAL A 136 -5.93 22.34 -1.07
CA VAL A 136 -4.93 23.43 -1.20
C VAL A 136 -5.24 24.58 -0.25
N ALA A 137 -6.50 24.97 -0.11
CA ALA A 137 -6.92 26.02 0.82
C ALA A 137 -6.64 25.62 2.28
N ASP A 138 -6.95 24.38 2.66
CA ASP A 138 -6.67 23.81 3.97
C ASP A 138 -5.16 23.77 4.26
N PHE A 139 -4.37 23.30 3.29
CA PHE A 139 -2.91 23.34 3.37
C PHE A 139 -2.39 24.77 3.58
N HIS A 140 -2.89 25.75 2.82
CA HIS A 140 -2.47 27.15 2.96
C HIS A 140 -2.87 27.78 4.29
N ARG A 141 -4.01 27.38 4.87
CA ARG A 141 -4.43 27.81 6.19
C ARG A 141 -3.51 27.26 7.27
N ASP A 142 -3.22 25.96 7.26
CA ASP A 142 -2.44 25.32 8.32
C ASP A 142 -0.92 25.51 8.13
N ARG A 143 -0.40 25.74 6.90
CA ARG A 143 1.05 25.88 6.65
C ARG A 143 1.72 27.03 7.40
N VAL A 144 0.97 28.04 7.85
CA VAL A 144 1.50 29.19 8.61
C VAL A 144 2.23 28.76 9.90
N VAL A 145 1.99 27.54 10.38
CA VAL A 145 2.78 26.92 11.47
C VAL A 145 4.29 26.86 11.17
N PHE A 146 4.69 26.96 9.90
CA PHE A 146 6.09 26.97 9.50
C PHE A 146 6.73 28.38 9.47
N ASP A 147 6.01 29.45 9.84
CA ASP A 147 6.52 30.83 9.77
C ASP A 147 7.84 31.01 10.55
N ASP A 148 7.95 30.36 11.72
CA ASP A 148 9.16 30.41 12.57
C ASP A 148 10.41 29.82 11.91
N VAL A 149 10.24 28.85 11.01
CA VAL A 149 11.34 28.19 10.28
C VAL A 149 11.43 28.66 8.82
N ARG A 150 10.52 29.54 8.41
CA ARG A 150 10.39 30.08 7.06
C ARG A 150 10.08 31.59 7.11
N PRO A 151 10.98 32.43 7.64
CA PRO A 151 10.75 33.86 7.78
C PRO A 151 10.60 34.59 6.43
N ASP A 152 11.21 34.05 5.36
CA ASP A 152 11.11 34.61 4.00
C ASP A 152 9.78 34.26 3.29
N GLY A 153 8.86 33.58 3.98
CA GLY A 153 7.55 33.20 3.50
C GLY A 153 7.55 32.07 2.46
N TYR A 154 6.41 31.95 1.76
CA TYR A 154 6.03 30.81 0.92
C TYR A 154 6.05 31.11 -0.58
N SER A 155 6.78 32.14 -1.01
CA SER A 155 6.96 32.51 -2.44
C SER A 155 7.88 31.53 -3.17
N LEU A 156 7.55 30.24 -3.08
CA LEU A 156 8.31 29.11 -3.61
C LEU A 156 7.60 28.61 -4.87
N PRO A 157 8.23 28.63 -6.05
CA PRO A 157 7.58 28.26 -7.31
C PRO A 157 6.86 26.91 -7.27
N ARG A 158 7.45 25.92 -6.57
CA ARG A 158 6.88 24.57 -6.47
C ARG A 158 5.61 24.51 -5.60
N GLN A 159 5.57 25.24 -4.48
CA GLN A 159 4.35 25.33 -3.67
C GLN A 159 3.32 26.27 -4.30
N HIS A 160 3.77 27.34 -4.97
CA HIS A 160 2.87 28.21 -5.71
C HIS A 160 2.15 27.45 -6.82
N SER A 161 2.80 26.46 -7.45
CA SER A 161 2.16 25.68 -8.52
C SER A 161 0.87 24.98 -8.09
N LEU A 162 0.67 24.67 -6.80
CA LEU A 162 -0.48 23.94 -6.28
C LEU A 162 -1.82 24.58 -6.66
N VAL A 163 -1.91 25.91 -6.61
CA VAL A 163 -3.17 26.64 -6.90
C VAL A 163 -3.58 26.56 -8.37
N HIS A 164 -2.65 26.19 -9.25
CA HIS A 164 -2.90 26.11 -10.69
C HIS A 164 -3.33 24.70 -11.11
N TYR A 165 -3.26 23.69 -10.23
CA TYR A 165 -3.54 22.31 -10.62
C TYR A 165 -4.97 22.11 -11.12
N ALA A 166 -5.97 22.72 -10.49
CA ALA A 166 -7.35 22.58 -10.95
C ALA A 166 -7.56 23.12 -12.38
N MET A 167 -6.98 24.28 -12.68
CA MET A 167 -6.99 24.85 -14.03
C MET A 167 -6.21 23.97 -15.01
N MET A 168 -4.99 23.54 -14.65
CA MET A 168 -4.16 22.72 -15.51
C MET A 168 -4.79 21.34 -15.79
N ILE A 169 -5.54 20.77 -14.85
CA ILE A 169 -6.28 19.52 -15.07
C ILE A 169 -7.40 19.72 -16.08
N ARG A 170 -8.11 20.84 -16.06
CA ARG A 170 -9.13 21.18 -17.06
C ARG A 170 -8.52 21.37 -18.46
N GLU A 171 -7.32 21.95 -18.55
CA GLU A 171 -6.65 22.21 -19.82
C GLU A 171 -5.95 20.98 -20.41
N PHE A 172 -5.30 20.17 -19.59
CA PHE A 172 -4.42 19.09 -20.05
C PHE A 172 -4.89 17.68 -19.67
N GLY A 173 -5.91 17.55 -18.83
CA GLY A 173 -6.39 16.27 -18.29
C GLY A 173 -5.61 15.80 -17.06
N ALA A 174 -5.80 14.52 -16.70
CA ALA A 174 -5.23 13.93 -15.49
C ALA A 174 -3.69 14.02 -15.45
N PRO A 175 -3.07 14.52 -14.35
CA PRO A 175 -1.63 14.78 -14.30
C PRO A 175 -0.74 13.54 -14.46
N ASN A 176 -1.27 12.35 -14.15
CA ASN A 176 -0.55 11.08 -14.31
C ASN A 176 -0.06 10.84 -15.73
N GLY A 177 -0.79 11.33 -16.75
CA GLY A 177 -0.42 11.20 -18.16
C GLY A 177 0.64 12.20 -18.64
N LEU A 178 0.95 13.23 -17.85
CA LEU A 178 1.75 14.39 -18.24
C LEU A 178 3.06 14.51 -17.44
N CYS A 179 3.16 13.78 -16.34
CA CYS A 179 4.26 13.90 -15.40
C CYS A 179 5.61 13.47 -16.02
N SER A 180 6.67 14.20 -15.65
CA SER A 180 8.05 13.91 -16.07
C SER A 180 8.55 12.53 -15.61
N SER A 181 7.85 11.84 -14.71
CA SER A 181 8.18 10.47 -14.33
C SER A 181 8.16 9.51 -15.52
N ILE A 182 7.31 9.76 -16.52
CA ILE A 182 7.23 8.96 -17.75
C ILE A 182 8.54 9.07 -18.54
N THR A 183 8.99 10.30 -18.78
CA THR A 183 10.23 10.57 -19.51
C THR A 183 11.47 10.18 -18.70
N GLU A 184 11.46 10.37 -17.37
CA GLU A 184 12.56 9.93 -16.49
C GLU A 184 12.70 8.39 -16.49
N SER A 185 11.58 7.65 -16.47
CA SER A 185 11.59 6.19 -16.59
C SER A 185 12.16 5.71 -17.94
N LYS A 186 11.75 6.34 -19.04
CA LYS A 186 12.31 6.04 -20.37
C LYS A 186 13.79 6.42 -20.47
N HIS A 187 14.20 7.53 -19.86
CA HIS A 187 15.59 7.96 -19.81
C HIS A 187 16.50 6.96 -19.06
N ILE A 188 15.99 6.28 -18.02
CA ILE A 188 16.73 5.19 -17.36
C ILE A 188 17.06 4.09 -18.37
N LYS A 189 16.05 3.55 -19.05
CA LYS A 189 16.20 2.42 -19.99
C LYS A 189 16.96 2.79 -21.27
N ALA A 190 16.73 3.98 -21.82
CA ALA A 190 17.31 4.40 -23.09
C ALA A 190 18.71 5.05 -22.96
N VAL A 191 19.06 5.58 -21.78
CA VAL A 191 20.31 6.35 -21.58
C VAL A 191 21.12 5.80 -20.41
N LYS A 192 20.59 5.82 -19.18
CA LYS A 192 21.40 5.47 -17.99
C LYS A 192 21.88 4.02 -17.98
N GLU A 193 21.04 3.07 -18.39
CA GLU A 193 21.42 1.65 -18.49
C GLU A 193 22.42 1.39 -19.62
N PRO A 194 22.17 1.82 -20.89
CA PRO A 194 23.15 1.71 -21.96
C PRO A 194 24.48 2.40 -21.63
N TRP A 195 24.45 3.56 -20.99
CA TRP A 195 25.67 4.25 -20.53
C TRP A 195 26.46 3.39 -19.55
N ARG A 196 25.80 2.83 -18.52
CA ARG A 196 26.42 1.92 -17.54
C ARG A 196 26.99 0.64 -18.18
N ARG A 197 26.41 0.18 -19.28
CA ARG A 197 26.88 -1.01 -20.04
C ARG A 197 27.99 -0.68 -21.04
N SER A 198 28.18 0.59 -21.38
CA SER A 198 29.20 1.03 -22.32
C SER A 198 30.60 1.01 -21.68
N SER A 199 31.65 1.07 -22.50
CA SER A 199 33.01 1.26 -22.00
C SER A 199 33.30 2.69 -21.51
N HIS A 200 32.32 3.59 -21.54
CA HIS A 200 32.43 5.04 -21.29
C HIS A 200 33.37 5.80 -22.25
N PHE A 201 34.01 5.13 -23.22
CA PHE A 201 34.81 5.73 -24.27
C PHE A 201 34.04 5.74 -25.59
N GLU A 202 33.79 6.92 -26.18
CA GLU A 202 32.90 7.08 -27.35
C GLU A 202 31.53 6.38 -27.17
N ALA A 203 30.97 6.50 -25.96
CA ALA A 203 29.84 5.70 -25.51
C ALA A 203 28.55 5.90 -26.32
N LEU A 204 28.35 7.05 -26.96
CA LEU A 204 27.10 7.36 -27.67
C LEU A 204 26.78 6.32 -28.76
N GLY A 205 27.78 5.93 -29.57
CA GLY A 205 27.59 4.89 -30.59
C GLY A 205 27.25 3.52 -29.98
N GLN A 206 27.87 3.19 -28.85
CA GLN A 206 27.61 1.94 -28.11
C GLN A 206 26.20 1.92 -27.49
N MET A 207 25.75 3.06 -26.96
CA MET A 207 24.42 3.22 -26.38
C MET A 207 23.34 3.05 -27.44
N ILE A 208 23.49 3.72 -28.60
CA ILE A 208 22.57 3.60 -29.73
C ILE A 208 22.50 2.15 -30.22
N LEU A 209 23.65 1.47 -30.37
CA LEU A 209 23.70 0.08 -30.80
C LEU A 209 23.04 -0.86 -29.78
N THR A 210 23.23 -0.62 -28.48
CA THR A 210 22.58 -1.36 -27.40
C THR A 210 21.06 -1.22 -27.49
N ASN A 211 20.56 0.01 -27.60
CA ASN A 211 19.12 0.27 -27.75
C ASN A 211 18.56 -0.43 -29.00
N GLN A 212 19.22 -0.31 -30.14
CA GLN A 212 18.81 -0.98 -31.38
C GLN A 212 18.73 -2.50 -31.24
N ARG A 213 19.68 -3.12 -30.52
CA ARG A 213 19.67 -4.56 -30.25
C ARG A 213 18.51 -4.96 -29.34
N LEU A 214 18.24 -4.19 -28.29
CA LEU A 214 17.12 -4.42 -27.38
C LEU A 214 15.77 -4.31 -28.12
N ASP A 215 15.61 -3.30 -28.98
CA ASP A 215 14.40 -3.12 -29.79
C ASP A 215 14.20 -4.29 -30.76
N LYS A 216 15.27 -4.74 -31.43
CA LYS A 216 15.23 -5.92 -32.32
C LYS A 216 14.85 -7.19 -31.56
N LEU A 217 15.38 -7.39 -30.35
CA LEU A 217 15.04 -8.54 -29.51
C LEU A 217 13.57 -8.48 -29.05
N ALA A 218 13.08 -7.30 -28.66
CA ALA A 218 11.68 -7.11 -28.28
C ALA A 218 10.73 -7.41 -29.46
N ALA A 219 11.03 -6.88 -30.66
CA ALA A 219 10.27 -7.14 -31.86
C ALA A 219 10.28 -8.64 -32.25
N ALA A 220 11.46 -9.28 -32.21
CA ALA A 220 11.59 -10.70 -32.49
C ALA A 220 10.78 -11.55 -31.48
N ARG A 221 10.77 -11.17 -30.20
CA ARG A 221 9.99 -11.87 -29.17
C ARG A 221 8.48 -11.82 -29.44
N ILE A 222 7.96 -10.67 -29.89
CA ILE A 222 6.55 -10.52 -30.28
C ILE A 222 6.24 -11.43 -31.49
N ASP A 223 7.07 -11.38 -32.52
CA ASP A 223 6.92 -12.22 -33.72
C ASP A 223 6.96 -13.73 -33.38
N PHE A 224 7.93 -14.15 -32.56
CA PHE A 224 8.04 -15.55 -32.12
C PHE A 224 6.86 -15.99 -31.26
N ARG A 225 6.33 -15.12 -30.38
CA ARG A 225 5.12 -15.41 -29.62
C ARG A 225 3.91 -15.57 -30.54
N ALA A 226 3.72 -14.66 -31.50
CA ALA A 226 2.62 -14.72 -32.47
C ALA A 226 2.65 -16.00 -33.32
N ARG A 227 3.85 -16.52 -33.60
CA ARG A 227 4.07 -17.80 -34.30
C ARG A 227 4.00 -19.04 -33.40
N GLY A 228 3.70 -18.87 -32.12
CA GLY A 228 3.67 -19.97 -31.14
C GLY A 228 5.04 -20.56 -30.80
N MET A 229 6.14 -19.96 -31.26
CA MET A 229 7.51 -20.45 -31.04
C MET A 229 8.00 -20.26 -29.60
N LEU A 230 7.28 -19.46 -28.80
CA LEU A 230 7.54 -19.22 -27.39
C LEU A 230 6.48 -19.86 -26.47
N SER A 231 5.59 -20.68 -27.03
CA SER A 231 4.44 -21.28 -26.33
C SER A 231 4.67 -22.73 -25.90
N ALA A 232 5.85 -23.29 -26.14
CA ALA A 232 6.19 -24.67 -25.81
C ALA A 232 7.38 -24.73 -24.83
N PRO A 233 7.36 -25.63 -23.83
CA PRO A 233 8.57 -25.97 -23.10
C PRO A 233 9.52 -26.68 -24.06
N LEU A 234 10.73 -26.13 -24.26
CA LEU A 234 11.77 -26.66 -25.14
C LEU A 234 12.33 -28.04 -24.72
N PHE A 235 11.75 -28.67 -23.70
CA PHE A 235 12.09 -30.00 -23.22
C PHE A 235 10.81 -30.80 -22.86
N GLY A 236 10.18 -31.44 -23.84
CA GLY A 236 9.53 -32.73 -23.63
C GLY A 236 10.57 -33.79 -24.00
N GLU A 237 10.99 -34.73 -23.17
CA GLU A 237 10.16 -35.76 -22.53
C GLU A 237 10.81 -36.37 -21.26
N LEU A 238 11.69 -35.68 -20.53
CA LEU A 238 12.25 -36.24 -19.30
C LEU A 238 12.25 -35.21 -18.17
N ILE A 239 11.48 -35.53 -17.13
CA ILE A 239 11.31 -34.88 -15.82
C ILE A 239 10.09 -33.95 -15.71
N GLN A 240 9.14 -34.37 -14.87
CA GLN A 240 8.06 -33.57 -14.30
C GLN A 240 8.64 -32.41 -13.46
N ALA A 241 9.03 -31.32 -14.11
CA ALA A 241 9.44 -30.08 -13.45
C ALA A 241 8.56 -28.91 -13.91
N GLU A 242 8.14 -28.10 -12.96
CA GLU A 242 7.30 -26.91 -13.13
C GLU A 242 7.86 -25.94 -14.19
N PRO A 243 7.00 -25.14 -14.84
CA PRO A 243 7.46 -24.10 -15.77
C PRO A 243 8.44 -23.16 -15.05
N PRO A 244 9.58 -22.79 -15.68
CA PRO A 244 10.50 -21.83 -15.10
C PRO A 244 9.81 -20.45 -15.00
N PRO A 245 10.11 -19.67 -13.94
CA PRO A 245 9.52 -18.35 -13.75
C PRO A 245 9.85 -17.42 -14.94
N PRO A 246 9.03 -16.37 -15.17
CA PRO A 246 9.34 -15.35 -16.15
C PRO A 246 10.77 -14.80 -15.91
N PRO A 247 11.49 -14.38 -16.97
CA PRO A 247 12.82 -13.80 -16.79
C PRO A 247 12.71 -12.61 -15.85
N PRO A 248 13.68 -12.43 -14.93
CA PRO A 248 13.67 -11.30 -14.01
C PRO A 248 13.58 -10.01 -14.83
N GLU A 249 12.73 -9.09 -14.37
CA GLU A 249 12.80 -7.72 -14.85
C GLU A 249 14.25 -7.23 -14.67
N PRO A 250 14.79 -6.40 -15.60
CA PRO A 250 16.15 -5.92 -15.48
C PRO A 250 16.31 -5.28 -14.10
N VAL A 251 17.18 -5.90 -13.29
CA VAL A 251 17.54 -5.46 -11.94
C VAL A 251 17.84 -3.97 -11.99
N THR A 252 16.87 -3.17 -11.53
CA THR A 252 17.17 -1.86 -10.99
C THR A 252 18.11 -2.12 -9.83
N ILE A 253 19.33 -1.60 -9.92
CA ILE A 253 20.22 -1.52 -8.76
C ILE A 253 19.64 -0.42 -7.87
N ASP A 254 18.48 -0.72 -7.29
CA ASP A 254 17.83 -0.09 -6.17
C ASP A 254 17.12 -1.27 -5.53
N GLY A 255 17.51 -1.64 -4.31
CA GLY A 255 17.15 -2.91 -3.66
C GLY A 255 15.64 -3.12 -3.43
N GLU A 256 14.89 -3.32 -4.50
CA GLU A 256 13.54 -3.87 -4.49
C GLU A 256 13.69 -5.34 -4.13
N GLU A 257 13.21 -5.71 -2.94
CA GLU A 257 12.92 -7.09 -2.63
C GLU A 257 11.83 -7.52 -3.62
N ASP A 258 12.23 -8.30 -4.62
CA ASP A 258 11.39 -8.82 -5.71
C ASP A 258 10.39 -9.85 -5.11
N ASP A 259 9.43 -9.37 -4.32
CA ASP A 259 8.31 -10.09 -3.75
C ASP A 259 7.13 -10.04 -4.74
N ASP A 260 6.49 -11.18 -5.02
CA ASP A 260 5.21 -11.23 -5.77
C ASP A 260 4.07 -10.70 -4.88
N ASP A 261 4.14 -9.40 -4.62
CA ASP A 261 3.27 -8.59 -3.77
C ASP A 261 1.99 -8.19 -4.49
N GLY A 262 2.01 -8.15 -5.82
CA GLY A 262 0.87 -7.72 -6.62
C GLY A 262 1.27 -7.26 -8.00
N GLY A 263 0.29 -6.87 -8.82
CA GLY A 263 0.57 -6.35 -10.15
C GLY A 263 -0.65 -6.17 -11.04
N ALA A 264 -0.40 -5.60 -12.21
CA ALA A 264 -1.39 -5.43 -13.27
C ALA A 264 -2.01 -6.77 -13.71
N VAL A 265 -3.34 -6.80 -13.84
CA VAL A 265 -4.09 -7.96 -14.37
C VAL A 265 -4.74 -7.59 -15.70
N GLU A 266 -4.62 -8.46 -16.70
CA GLU A 266 -5.40 -8.38 -17.93
C GLU A 266 -6.70 -9.18 -17.76
N GLY A 267 -7.87 -8.53 -17.76
CA GLY A 267 -9.15 -9.20 -17.59
C GLY A 267 -10.29 -8.27 -17.22
N ASP A 268 -11.51 -8.84 -17.18
CA ASP A 268 -12.76 -8.20 -16.77
C ASP A 268 -13.31 -9.00 -15.59
N VAL A 269 -12.90 -8.67 -14.37
CA VAL A 269 -13.36 -9.36 -13.16
C VAL A 269 -13.97 -8.31 -12.25
N LEU A 270 -15.13 -8.60 -11.66
CA LEU A 270 -15.87 -7.68 -10.78
C LEU A 270 -15.24 -7.49 -9.39
N GLY A 271 -14.02 -7.99 -9.19
CA GLY A 271 -13.37 -8.11 -7.89
C GLY A 271 -13.55 -9.52 -7.33
N GLU A 272 -12.48 -10.17 -6.87
CA GLU A 272 -12.54 -11.49 -6.24
C GLU A 272 -11.34 -11.74 -5.33
N VAL A 273 -11.51 -12.62 -4.34
CA VAL A 273 -10.41 -13.12 -3.50
C VAL A 273 -10.26 -14.62 -3.68
N LEU A 274 -9.04 -15.06 -3.97
CA LEU A 274 -8.72 -16.46 -4.26
C LEU A 274 -7.63 -16.97 -3.31
N LEU A 275 -7.85 -18.13 -2.69
CA LEU A 275 -6.79 -18.83 -1.97
C LEU A 275 -5.64 -19.19 -2.91
N ALA A 276 -4.42 -19.29 -2.36
CA ALA A 276 -3.29 -19.84 -3.09
C ALA A 276 -3.61 -21.23 -3.66
N GLN A 277 -3.08 -21.56 -4.83
CA GLN A 277 -3.38 -22.84 -5.50
C GLN A 277 -2.92 -24.07 -4.70
N LYS A 278 -1.83 -23.95 -3.94
CA LYS A 278 -1.24 -25.06 -3.18
C LYS A 278 -1.41 -24.85 -1.67
N PRO A 279 -2.02 -25.81 -0.95
CA PRO A 279 -2.03 -25.78 0.50
C PRO A 279 -0.62 -26.04 1.04
N ILE A 280 -0.38 -25.60 2.28
CA ILE A 280 0.86 -25.88 3.01
C ILE A 280 0.91 -27.39 3.32
N PRO A 281 1.99 -28.09 2.94
CA PRO A 281 2.11 -29.53 3.22
C PRO A 281 2.30 -29.79 4.71
N ASN A 282 1.91 -30.98 5.15
CA ASN A 282 2.16 -31.51 6.50
C ASN A 282 1.55 -30.71 7.66
N LEU A 283 0.54 -29.86 7.40
CA LEU A 283 -0.26 -29.25 8.46
C LEU A 283 -1.46 -30.13 8.85
N PRO A 284 -1.96 -30.00 10.10
CA PRO A 284 -3.12 -30.75 10.56
C PRO A 284 -4.35 -30.57 9.68
N ARG A 285 -5.13 -31.64 9.53
CA ARG A 285 -6.32 -31.68 8.67
C ARG A 285 -7.64 -31.74 9.44
N THR A 286 -7.59 -31.90 10.75
CA THR A 286 -8.75 -31.89 11.63
C THR A 286 -8.83 -30.56 12.37
N ALA A 287 -10.03 -30.09 12.68
CA ALA A 287 -10.22 -28.81 13.37
C ALA A 287 -9.55 -28.77 14.76
N PRO A 288 -9.63 -29.80 15.62
CA PRO A 288 -9.01 -29.76 16.94
C PRO A 288 -7.47 -29.70 16.87
N GLU A 289 -6.86 -30.51 16.00
CA GLU A 289 -5.40 -30.52 15.84
C GLU A 289 -4.89 -29.21 15.21
N LEU A 290 -5.64 -28.66 14.24
CA LEU A 290 -5.30 -27.35 13.67
C LEU A 290 -5.45 -26.24 14.71
N GLY A 291 -6.48 -26.29 15.54
CA GLY A 291 -6.68 -25.36 16.65
C GLY A 291 -5.50 -25.38 17.63
N ALA A 292 -5.05 -26.57 18.02
CA ALA A 292 -3.85 -26.72 18.85
C ALA A 292 -2.59 -26.17 18.15
N HIS A 293 -2.42 -26.41 16.85
CA HIS A 293 -1.27 -25.92 16.08
C HIS A 293 -1.24 -24.39 15.95
N LEU A 294 -2.41 -23.75 15.80
CA LEU A 294 -2.54 -22.30 15.68
C LEU A 294 -2.59 -21.58 17.04
N ASN A 295 -2.57 -22.30 18.16
CA ASN A 295 -2.86 -21.80 19.51
C ASN A 295 -4.27 -21.17 19.62
N VAL A 296 -5.26 -21.79 18.98
CA VAL A 296 -6.68 -21.43 18.98
C VAL A 296 -7.51 -22.66 19.32
N PRO A 297 -7.57 -23.09 20.60
CA PRO A 297 -8.20 -24.36 20.98
C PRO A 297 -9.71 -24.40 20.71
N ASN A 298 -10.36 -23.23 20.66
CA ASN A 298 -11.77 -23.07 20.31
C ASN A 298 -12.04 -23.03 18.78
N LEU A 299 -11.05 -23.35 17.94
CA LEU A 299 -11.23 -23.39 16.47
C LEU A 299 -12.42 -24.26 16.02
N PRO A 300 -12.71 -25.44 16.59
CA PRO A 300 -13.90 -26.21 16.22
C PRO A 300 -15.22 -25.46 16.46
N GLU A 301 -15.30 -24.68 17.55
CA GLU A 301 -16.44 -23.84 17.86
C GLU A 301 -16.58 -22.69 16.86
N LEU A 302 -15.47 -22.03 16.49
CA LEU A 302 -15.47 -20.99 15.45
C LEU A 302 -15.93 -21.54 14.09
N ILE A 303 -15.52 -22.76 13.72
CA ILE A 303 -15.96 -23.42 12.49
C ILE A 303 -17.46 -23.71 12.54
N SER A 304 -17.96 -24.19 13.68
CA SER A 304 -19.38 -24.54 13.83
C SER A 304 -20.26 -23.28 13.73
N ARG A 305 -19.85 -22.18 14.36
CA ARG A 305 -20.52 -20.87 14.21
C ARG A 305 -20.48 -20.35 12.78
N PHE A 306 -19.32 -20.39 12.12
CA PHE A 306 -19.23 -20.00 10.71
C PHE A 306 -20.16 -20.83 9.82
N LEU A 307 -20.22 -22.15 10.01
CA LEU A 307 -21.13 -23.00 9.24
C LEU A 307 -22.60 -22.69 9.52
N TYR A 308 -22.96 -22.32 10.76
CA TYR A 308 -24.30 -21.85 11.09
C TYR A 308 -24.67 -20.60 10.28
N GLU A 309 -23.77 -19.62 10.20
CA GLU A 309 -23.95 -18.40 9.39
C GLU A 309 -24.20 -18.73 7.91
N GLN A 310 -23.41 -19.65 7.35
CA GLN A 310 -23.56 -20.07 5.95
C GLN A 310 -24.87 -20.82 5.68
N GLU A 311 -25.36 -21.59 6.65
CA GLU A 311 -26.61 -22.34 6.53
C GLU A 311 -27.86 -21.49 6.85
N ASN A 312 -27.70 -20.33 7.53
CA ASN A 312 -28.78 -19.46 7.99
C ASN A 312 -28.51 -17.97 7.67
N PRO A 313 -28.37 -17.58 6.39
CA PRO A 313 -27.99 -16.21 6.01
C PRO A 313 -29.05 -15.15 6.38
N GLU A 314 -30.30 -15.53 6.62
CA GLU A 314 -31.39 -14.63 7.02
C GLU A 314 -31.56 -14.52 8.56
N SER A 315 -30.63 -15.09 9.34
CA SER A 315 -30.71 -15.01 10.81
C SER A 315 -30.34 -13.61 11.31
N ASP A 316 -31.26 -12.96 12.02
CA ASP A 316 -31.02 -11.67 12.68
C ASP A 316 -30.25 -11.80 14.03
N ILE A 317 -29.92 -13.03 14.44
CA ILE A 317 -29.23 -13.30 15.71
C ILE A 317 -27.72 -13.11 15.53
N PRO A 318 -27.05 -12.25 16.31
CA PRO A 318 -25.59 -12.15 16.30
C PRO A 318 -24.92 -13.50 16.56
N LEU A 319 -23.88 -13.83 15.80
CA LEU A 319 -23.26 -15.16 15.81
C LEU A 319 -22.75 -15.59 17.20
N ASP A 320 -22.31 -14.63 18.01
CA ASP A 320 -21.84 -14.87 19.38
C ASP A 320 -22.96 -15.23 20.36
N ASP A 321 -24.21 -14.88 20.04
CA ASP A 321 -25.39 -15.16 20.86
C ASP A 321 -26.06 -16.50 20.49
N VAL A 322 -25.66 -17.12 19.38
CA VAL A 322 -26.16 -18.43 18.95
C VAL A 322 -25.63 -19.52 19.90
N PRO A 323 -26.51 -20.29 20.57
CA PRO A 323 -26.08 -21.41 21.40
C PRO A 323 -25.31 -22.46 20.58
N LEU A 324 -24.17 -22.92 21.06
CA LEU A 324 -23.34 -23.91 20.34
C LEU A 324 -24.06 -25.23 20.04
N ALA A 325 -25.11 -25.56 20.81
CA ALA A 325 -25.94 -26.74 20.56
C ALA A 325 -26.77 -26.63 19.27
N ASP A 326 -27.03 -25.40 18.83
CA ASP A 326 -27.79 -25.11 17.60
C ASP A 326 -26.86 -25.00 16.38
N CYS A 327 -25.55 -24.93 16.58
CA CYS A 327 -24.56 -24.91 15.51
C CYS A 327 -24.32 -26.32 14.94
N PRO A 328 -24.09 -26.45 13.62
CA PRO A 328 -23.80 -27.74 13.00
C PRO A 328 -22.47 -28.31 13.50
N GLN A 329 -22.46 -29.61 13.80
CA GLN A 329 -21.25 -30.31 14.22
C GLN A 329 -20.32 -30.55 13.01
N PHE A 330 -19.09 -30.03 13.09
CA PHE A 330 -18.12 -30.19 12.02
C PHE A 330 -17.36 -31.53 12.09
N GLU A 331 -17.59 -32.41 11.11
CA GLU A 331 -16.86 -33.68 10.92
C GLU A 331 -15.96 -33.68 9.66
N GLY A 332 -15.76 -32.51 9.07
CA GLY A 332 -15.06 -32.35 7.80
C GLY A 332 -13.53 -32.32 7.91
N SER A 333 -12.90 -31.86 6.82
CA SER A 333 -11.45 -31.65 6.78
C SER A 333 -11.09 -30.21 6.47
N VAL A 334 -9.96 -29.76 7.01
CA VAL A 334 -9.38 -28.44 6.76
C VAL A 334 -8.08 -28.56 5.98
N ARG A 335 -7.79 -27.57 5.13
CA ARG A 335 -6.50 -27.42 4.44
C ARG A 335 -6.05 -25.97 4.54
N VAL A 336 -4.83 -25.74 5.01
CA VAL A 336 -4.28 -24.41 5.24
C VAL A 336 -3.52 -23.92 4.02
N PHE A 337 -3.60 -22.62 3.73
CA PHE A 337 -2.95 -21.95 2.61
C PHE A 337 -2.07 -20.80 3.12
N PRO A 338 -0.93 -20.52 2.45
CA PRO A 338 0.00 -19.48 2.92
C PRO A 338 -0.48 -18.05 2.62
N SER A 339 -1.40 -17.89 1.65
CA SER A 339 -1.85 -16.58 1.19
C SER A 339 -3.19 -16.68 0.47
N ALA A 340 -3.85 -15.54 0.34
CA ALA A 340 -4.87 -15.28 -0.66
C ALA A 340 -4.42 -14.18 -1.62
N VAL A 341 -5.02 -14.11 -2.79
CA VAL A 341 -4.84 -13.03 -3.77
C VAL A 341 -6.17 -12.31 -3.90
N SER A 342 -6.18 -11.02 -3.61
CA SER A 342 -7.30 -10.13 -3.90
C SER A 342 -7.07 -9.49 -5.28
N ILE A 343 -8.11 -9.46 -6.11
CA ILE A 343 -8.12 -8.82 -7.43
C ILE A 343 -9.20 -7.77 -7.41
N TYR A 344 -8.89 -6.53 -7.79
CA TYR A 344 -9.82 -5.40 -7.75
C TYR A 344 -9.49 -4.35 -8.81
N PHE A 345 -10.43 -3.44 -9.04
CA PHE A 345 -10.27 -2.33 -9.98
C PHE A 345 -9.58 -1.15 -9.27
N ALA A 346 -8.37 -0.80 -9.71
CA ALA A 346 -7.53 0.27 -9.16
C ALA A 346 -6.81 1.04 -10.29
N PRO A 347 -7.54 1.84 -11.10
CA PRO A 347 -6.99 2.48 -12.29
C PRO A 347 -5.97 3.59 -11.96
N SER A 348 -6.02 4.14 -10.75
CA SER A 348 -5.07 5.15 -10.25
C SER A 348 -3.74 4.53 -9.80
N ASP A 349 -3.69 3.21 -9.56
CA ASP A 349 -2.47 2.46 -9.28
C ASP A 349 -1.83 1.92 -10.58
N LYS A 350 -0.65 1.30 -10.47
CA LYS A 350 0.01 0.61 -11.61
C LYS A 350 -0.77 -0.67 -11.98
N SER A 351 -1.89 -0.51 -12.65
CA SER A 351 -2.84 -1.57 -12.99
C SER A 351 -2.75 -1.98 -14.47
N GLY A 352 -3.48 -3.05 -14.83
CA GLY A 352 -3.53 -3.55 -16.19
C GLY A 352 -4.27 -2.61 -17.14
N ILE A 353 -4.31 -2.95 -18.43
CA ILE A 353 -4.94 -2.13 -19.48
C ILE A 353 -6.40 -1.77 -19.14
N ARG A 354 -7.08 -2.64 -18.38
CA ARG A 354 -8.47 -2.46 -17.93
C ARG A 354 -8.61 -1.93 -16.50
N GLY A 355 -7.54 -1.44 -15.89
CA GLY A 355 -7.55 -0.90 -14.53
C GLY A 355 -7.50 -1.96 -13.41
N MET A 356 -7.41 -3.25 -13.74
CA MET A 356 -7.37 -4.32 -12.74
C MET A 356 -5.98 -4.49 -12.10
N PHE A 357 -5.97 -4.69 -10.78
CA PHE A 357 -4.80 -4.93 -9.97
C PHE A 357 -5.00 -6.19 -9.13
N ARG A 358 -3.93 -6.95 -8.89
CA ARG A 358 -3.91 -8.04 -7.91
C ARG A 358 -2.98 -7.69 -6.75
N GLU A 359 -3.33 -8.12 -5.56
CA GLU A 359 -2.57 -7.95 -4.33
C GLU A 359 -2.51 -9.29 -3.57
N ARG A 360 -1.34 -9.66 -3.05
CA ARG A 360 -1.17 -10.88 -2.26
C ARG A 360 -1.22 -10.60 -0.77
N ILE A 361 -2.20 -11.20 -0.09
CA ILE A 361 -2.40 -11.14 1.36
C ILE A 361 -1.82 -12.42 1.99
N ARG A 362 -0.95 -12.29 2.99
CA ARG A 362 -0.21 -13.42 3.57
C ARG A 362 -0.60 -13.70 5.02
N ALA A 363 -0.59 -14.99 5.36
CA ALA A 363 -0.71 -15.49 6.73
C ALA A 363 0.22 -16.69 6.90
N VAL A 364 1.48 -16.41 7.26
CA VAL A 364 2.55 -17.42 7.39
C VAL A 364 3.35 -17.25 8.67
N SER A 365 3.74 -18.36 9.28
CA SER A 365 4.57 -18.39 10.49
C SER A 365 6.03 -18.03 10.25
N SER A 366 6.51 -18.04 9.00
CA SER A 366 7.82 -17.53 8.61
C SER A 366 7.78 -17.04 7.17
N TRP A 367 8.26 -15.81 6.94
CA TRP A 367 8.42 -15.23 5.60
C TRP A 367 9.88 -15.02 5.27
N ARG A 368 10.37 -15.54 4.14
CA ARG A 368 11.78 -15.44 3.69
C ARG A 368 12.81 -15.86 4.77
N ARG A 369 12.50 -16.91 5.54
CA ARG A 369 13.29 -17.37 6.71
C ARG A 369 13.42 -16.32 7.82
N GLY A 370 12.57 -15.32 7.80
CA GLY A 370 12.44 -14.28 8.80
C GLY A 370 11.20 -14.48 9.70
N PRO A 371 10.75 -13.41 10.36
CA PRO A 371 9.63 -13.46 11.30
C PRO A 371 8.31 -13.85 10.61
N PRO A 372 7.28 -14.20 11.40
CA PRO A 372 5.94 -14.41 10.90
C PRO A 372 5.39 -13.17 10.16
N ARG A 373 4.54 -13.40 9.16
CA ARG A 373 3.84 -12.35 8.41
C ARG A 373 2.35 -12.65 8.37
N TYR A 374 1.59 -11.78 9.00
CA TYR A 374 0.13 -11.83 9.12
C TYR A 374 -0.41 -10.47 8.73
N ASP A 375 -0.82 -10.35 7.47
CA ASP A 375 -1.26 -9.10 6.87
C ASP A 375 -2.66 -8.71 7.39
N CYS A 376 -2.94 -7.39 7.42
CA CYS A 376 -4.27 -6.87 7.71
C CYS A 376 -5.10 -6.74 6.42
N VAL A 377 -6.42 -6.76 6.55
CA VAL A 377 -7.38 -6.70 5.47
C VAL A 377 -8.53 -5.77 5.79
N PHE A 378 -9.08 -5.13 4.76
CA PHE A 378 -10.41 -4.54 4.81
C PHE A 378 -11.45 -5.63 4.58
N VAL A 379 -12.46 -5.68 5.44
CA VAL A 379 -13.59 -6.60 5.34
C VAL A 379 -14.85 -5.77 5.14
N GLU A 380 -15.72 -6.17 4.22
CA GLU A 380 -16.99 -5.49 3.99
C GLU A 380 -17.88 -5.57 5.24
N ARG A 381 -18.44 -4.42 5.65
CA ARG A 381 -19.39 -4.31 6.75
C ARG A 381 -20.79 -3.96 6.24
N ASP A 382 -20.87 -2.86 5.50
CA ASP A 382 -22.11 -2.29 5.00
C ASP A 382 -21.81 -1.58 3.68
N PRO A 383 -22.20 -2.18 2.54
CA PRO A 383 -21.90 -1.62 1.22
C PRO A 383 -22.64 -0.31 0.94
N ASP A 384 -23.67 0.03 1.72
CA ASP A 384 -24.44 1.28 1.56
C ASP A 384 -23.79 2.46 2.27
N GLN A 385 -22.76 2.22 3.10
CA GLN A 385 -22.03 3.26 3.83
C GLN A 385 -20.76 3.67 3.08
N PRO A 386 -20.48 4.98 2.95
CA PRO A 386 -19.31 5.46 2.23
C PRO A 386 -18.01 5.21 3.00
N GLY A 387 -16.93 5.02 2.23
CA GLY A 387 -15.57 4.99 2.75
C GLY A 387 -15.37 3.91 3.82
N PHE A 388 -14.60 4.26 4.85
CA PHE A 388 -14.31 3.34 5.96
C PHE A 388 -15.51 3.01 6.85
N GLN A 389 -16.61 3.78 6.81
CA GLN A 389 -17.79 3.49 7.62
C GLN A 389 -18.46 2.17 7.20
N GLY A 390 -18.33 1.82 5.91
CA GLY A 390 -18.76 0.55 5.33
C GLY A 390 -17.75 -0.59 5.46
N LEU A 391 -16.63 -0.39 6.18
CA LEU A 391 -15.55 -1.35 6.29
C LEU A 391 -15.22 -1.71 7.74
N PHE A 392 -14.81 -2.96 7.94
CA PHE A 392 -14.06 -3.41 9.11
C PHE A 392 -12.58 -3.59 8.77
N VAL A 393 -11.74 -3.64 9.80
CA VAL A 393 -10.34 -4.06 9.69
C VAL A 393 -10.12 -5.32 10.49
N ALA A 394 -9.44 -6.29 9.89
CA ALA A 394 -9.02 -7.50 10.57
C ALA A 394 -7.59 -7.88 10.21
N ARG A 395 -6.91 -8.60 11.10
CA ARG A 395 -5.61 -9.22 10.82
C ARG A 395 -5.81 -10.70 10.52
N VAL A 396 -5.35 -11.16 9.37
CA VAL A 396 -5.50 -12.57 8.98
C VAL A 396 -4.49 -13.42 9.74
N ARG A 397 -4.98 -14.39 10.50
CA ARG A 397 -4.18 -15.34 11.30
C ARG A 397 -3.92 -16.64 10.56
N SER A 398 -4.84 -17.06 9.70
CA SER A 398 -4.68 -18.25 8.86
C SER A 398 -5.67 -18.23 7.70
N PHE A 399 -5.26 -18.70 6.52
CA PHE A 399 -6.17 -19.01 5.42
C PHE A 399 -6.38 -20.52 5.36
N PHE A 400 -7.61 -20.98 5.22
CA PHE A 400 -7.90 -22.41 5.04
C PHE A 400 -9.19 -22.67 4.28
N SER A 401 -9.30 -23.82 3.65
CA SER A 401 -10.56 -24.32 3.11
C SER A 401 -11.20 -25.29 4.08
N ILE A 402 -12.47 -25.11 4.39
CA ILE A 402 -13.30 -26.05 5.15
C ILE A 402 -14.06 -26.92 4.14
N THR A 403 -13.98 -28.24 4.24
CA THR A 403 -14.83 -29.16 3.47
C THR A 403 -15.89 -29.76 4.38
N HIS A 404 -17.15 -29.36 4.24
CA HIS A 404 -18.30 -29.82 5.02
C HIS A 404 -19.22 -30.73 4.19
N SER A 405 -20.28 -31.26 4.80
CA SER A 405 -21.34 -32.12 4.23
C SER A 405 -21.60 -31.90 2.73
N ASN A 406 -21.78 -33.00 1.99
CA ASN A 406 -21.87 -33.03 0.51
C ASN A 406 -20.62 -32.54 -0.26
N LYS A 407 -19.44 -32.49 0.39
CA LYS A 407 -18.16 -32.04 -0.21
C LYS A 407 -18.15 -30.56 -0.62
N VAL A 408 -19.04 -29.75 -0.06
CA VAL A 408 -19.03 -28.30 -0.24
C VAL A 408 -17.75 -27.75 0.39
N LYS A 409 -17.06 -26.86 -0.33
CA LYS A 409 -15.80 -26.26 0.10
C LYS A 409 -16.00 -24.77 0.32
N TYR A 410 -15.72 -24.33 1.54
CA TYR A 410 -15.73 -22.93 1.91
C TYR A 410 -14.30 -22.42 2.04
N PRO A 411 -13.84 -21.49 1.19
CA PRO A 411 -12.60 -20.78 1.40
C PRO A 411 -12.76 -19.75 2.53
N CYS A 412 -11.94 -19.89 3.56
CA CYS A 412 -12.09 -19.15 4.82
C CYS A 412 -10.79 -18.47 5.25
N ALA A 413 -10.95 -17.44 6.07
CA ALA A 413 -9.87 -16.83 6.82
C ALA A 413 -10.22 -16.82 8.32
N LEU A 414 -9.31 -17.27 9.17
CA LEU A 414 -9.35 -16.97 10.60
C LEU A 414 -8.74 -15.59 10.79
N VAL A 415 -9.49 -14.67 11.39
CA VAL A 415 -9.10 -13.28 11.55
C VAL A 415 -9.20 -12.86 13.00
N SER A 416 -8.38 -11.89 13.39
CA SER A 416 -8.54 -11.15 14.64
C SER A 416 -8.98 -9.72 14.36
N TRP A 417 -10.01 -9.24 15.04
CA TRP A 417 -10.66 -7.97 14.71
C TRP A 417 -10.01 -6.73 15.33
N PHE A 418 -10.39 -5.58 14.77
CA PHE A 418 -10.15 -4.26 15.32
C PHE A 418 -11.44 -3.44 15.28
N SER A 419 -11.77 -2.79 16.39
CA SER A 419 -12.88 -1.83 16.50
C SER A 419 -12.43 -0.41 16.19
N THR A 420 -13.34 0.37 15.63
CA THR A 420 -13.12 1.79 15.33
C THR A 420 -13.12 2.62 16.60
N ILE A 421 -12.18 3.59 16.69
CA ILE A 421 -12.10 4.53 17.80
C ILE A 421 -12.78 5.83 17.37
N GLY A 422 -14.00 6.03 17.87
CA GLY A 422 -14.84 7.19 17.55
C GLY A 422 -15.50 7.11 16.17
N ASP A 423 -16.35 8.10 15.90
CA ASP A 423 -17.24 8.10 14.71
C ASP A 423 -16.70 8.92 13.53
N SER A 424 -15.46 9.41 13.63
CA SER A 424 -14.84 10.24 12.61
C SER A 424 -13.32 10.05 12.54
N PRO A 425 -12.67 10.35 11.40
CA PRO A 425 -11.22 10.35 11.29
C PRO A 425 -10.53 11.26 12.32
N CYS A 426 -9.28 10.93 12.65
CA CYS A 426 -8.42 11.77 13.49
C CYS A 426 -8.28 13.18 12.89
N GLN A 427 -8.59 14.21 13.67
CA GLN A 427 -8.56 15.61 13.22
C GLN A 427 -7.16 16.11 12.81
N GLU A 428 -6.09 15.42 13.24
CA GLU A 428 -4.73 15.79 12.88
C GLU A 428 -4.26 15.11 11.59
N THR A 429 -4.49 13.80 11.46
CA THR A 429 -3.93 12.98 10.37
C THR A 429 -4.91 12.75 9.23
N GLY A 430 -6.21 12.93 9.47
CA GLY A 430 -7.27 12.57 8.51
C GLY A 430 -7.47 11.06 8.34
N MET A 431 -6.84 10.24 9.20
CA MET A 431 -6.95 8.78 9.19
C MET A 431 -7.91 8.29 10.27
N TRP A 432 -8.68 7.24 9.95
CA TRP A 432 -9.42 6.50 10.96
C TRP A 432 -8.49 5.85 11.98
N MET A 433 -8.95 5.71 13.21
CA MET A 433 -8.22 5.02 14.27
C MET A 433 -8.97 3.74 14.65
N VAL A 434 -8.21 2.69 14.94
CA VAL A 434 -8.75 1.40 15.38
C VAL A 434 -7.96 0.84 16.56
N GLU A 435 -8.60 0.04 17.41
CA GLU A 435 -7.95 -0.73 18.47
C GLU A 435 -8.21 -2.23 18.33
N PRO A 436 -7.28 -3.10 18.76
CA PRO A 436 -7.50 -4.54 18.79
C PRO A 436 -8.70 -4.93 19.64
N ASP A 437 -9.52 -5.83 19.13
CA ASP A 437 -10.60 -6.42 19.91
C ASP A 437 -10.10 -7.55 20.80
N PHE A 438 -10.63 -7.61 22.02
CA PHE A 438 -10.33 -8.64 23.00
C PHE A 438 -11.60 -9.34 23.45
N ASP A 439 -11.53 -10.67 23.59
CA ASP A 439 -12.61 -11.46 24.16
C ASP A 439 -12.67 -11.30 25.70
N ARG A 440 -13.68 -11.93 26.32
CA ARG A 440 -13.89 -11.90 27.78
C ARG A 440 -12.72 -12.49 28.58
N THR A 441 -11.83 -13.25 27.95
CA THR A 441 -10.65 -13.86 28.57
C THR A 441 -9.38 -13.03 28.39
N GLY A 442 -9.47 -11.90 27.68
CA GLY A 442 -8.34 -11.02 27.38
C GLY A 442 -7.47 -11.48 26.21
N ASN A 443 -7.91 -12.49 25.46
CA ASN A 443 -7.27 -12.90 24.21
C ASN A 443 -7.83 -12.10 23.04
N ARG A 444 -7.14 -12.10 21.88
CA ARG A 444 -7.64 -11.44 20.67
C ARG A 444 -8.99 -12.04 20.27
N ALA A 445 -10.00 -11.20 20.09
CA ALA A 445 -11.29 -11.64 19.54
C ALA A 445 -11.08 -12.13 18.11
N MET A 446 -11.47 -13.37 17.84
CA MET A 446 -11.26 -14.04 16.56
C MET A 446 -12.55 -14.66 16.05
N SER A 447 -12.74 -14.61 14.74
CA SER A 447 -13.79 -15.35 14.05
C SER A 447 -13.28 -15.90 12.73
N ILE A 448 -14.09 -16.76 12.11
CA ILE A 448 -13.85 -17.25 10.76
C ILE A 448 -14.79 -16.50 9.83
N ILE A 449 -14.23 -15.93 8.77
CA ILE A 449 -14.98 -15.28 7.70
C ILE A 449 -14.79 -16.00 6.39
N HIS A 450 -15.77 -15.89 5.50
CA HIS A 450 -15.58 -16.26 4.10
C HIS A 450 -14.58 -15.29 3.46
N ILE A 451 -13.70 -15.77 2.58
CA ILE A 451 -12.70 -14.86 1.96
C ILE A 451 -13.34 -13.85 1.01
N ASP A 452 -14.55 -14.11 0.51
CA ASP A 452 -15.27 -13.16 -0.36
C ASP A 452 -15.68 -11.88 0.38
N SER A 453 -15.75 -11.92 1.72
CA SER A 453 -15.96 -10.71 2.53
C SER A 453 -14.72 -9.83 2.60
N ILE A 454 -13.54 -10.34 2.22
CA ILE A 454 -12.30 -9.56 2.19
C ILE A 454 -12.29 -8.73 0.92
N LEU A 455 -12.16 -7.41 1.07
CA LEU A 455 -12.01 -6.53 -0.08
C LEU A 455 -10.57 -6.58 -0.59
N ARG A 456 -9.61 -6.28 0.29
CA ARG A 456 -8.17 -6.20 -0.04
C ARG A 456 -7.29 -6.08 1.21
N GLY A 457 -5.97 -5.93 1.03
CA GLY A 457 -5.05 -5.62 2.13
C GLY A 457 -5.34 -4.25 2.76
N ALA A 458 -5.19 -4.16 4.09
CA ALA A 458 -5.22 -2.91 4.86
C ALA A 458 -3.86 -2.67 5.52
N HIS A 459 -3.45 -1.40 5.61
CA HIS A 459 -2.22 -1.02 6.31
C HIS A 459 -2.53 -0.27 7.59
N LEU A 460 -1.90 -0.69 8.68
CA LEU A 460 -2.06 -0.09 10.00
C LEU A 460 -0.74 0.51 10.48
N MET A 461 -0.78 1.70 11.07
CA MET A 461 0.38 2.37 11.65
C MET A 461 0.16 2.56 13.15
N GLY A 462 1.09 2.10 13.99
CA GLY A 462 0.96 2.22 15.44
C GLY A 462 0.87 3.67 15.92
N VAL A 463 -0.05 3.94 16.84
CA VAL A 463 -0.22 5.27 17.45
C VAL A 463 0.68 5.40 18.67
N SER A 464 1.78 6.16 18.56
CA SER A 464 2.71 6.39 19.67
C SER A 464 2.36 7.60 20.54
N GLY A 465 1.57 8.55 20.02
CA GLY A 465 1.38 9.87 20.65
C GLY A 465 2.73 10.57 20.89
N THR A 466 2.91 11.14 22.07
CA THR A 466 4.16 11.83 22.48
C THR A 466 5.24 10.88 22.99
N GLN A 467 4.97 9.57 23.06
CA GLN A 467 5.91 8.60 23.62
C GLN A 467 6.96 8.14 22.60
N PHE A 468 8.16 7.88 23.09
CA PHE A 468 9.23 7.28 22.30
C PHE A 468 9.04 5.78 22.18
N ILE A 469 9.27 5.23 20.99
CA ILE A 469 9.11 3.78 20.78
C ILE A 469 10.40 3.04 21.15
N PRO A 470 10.30 1.81 21.70
CA PRO A 470 11.47 1.03 22.10
C PRO A 470 12.44 0.76 20.95
N HIS A 471 13.75 0.77 21.25
CA HIS A 471 14.80 0.54 20.24
C HIS A 471 14.78 -0.85 19.59
N HIS A 472 14.24 -1.85 20.29
CA HIS A 472 14.15 -3.23 19.81
C HIS A 472 12.84 -3.52 19.07
N LEU A 473 11.91 -2.56 19.03
CA LEU A 473 10.64 -2.74 18.34
C LEU A 473 10.90 -2.81 16.84
N THR A 474 10.54 -3.93 16.22
CA THR A 474 10.66 -4.10 14.78
C THR A 474 9.30 -4.03 14.09
N PHE A 475 9.30 -3.96 12.77
CA PHE A 475 8.08 -3.93 11.98
C PHE A 475 7.20 -5.18 12.13
N SER A 476 7.79 -6.35 12.44
CA SER A 476 7.03 -7.58 12.64
C SER A 476 6.25 -7.56 13.95
N ASP A 477 6.72 -6.79 14.93
CA ASP A 477 6.13 -6.73 16.27
C ASP A 477 5.06 -5.63 16.37
N THR A 478 5.02 -4.71 15.41
CA THR A 478 4.23 -3.47 15.50
C THR A 478 2.73 -3.73 15.65
N LEU A 479 2.16 -4.70 14.93
CA LEU A 479 0.74 -5.03 15.03
C LEU A 479 0.34 -5.66 16.39
N ASP A 480 1.32 -6.03 17.22
CA ASP A 480 1.12 -6.61 18.55
C ASP A 480 1.58 -5.66 19.68
N ALA A 481 2.37 -4.63 19.36
CA ALA A 481 2.99 -3.74 20.36
C ALA A 481 2.16 -2.50 20.71
N PHE A 482 1.25 -2.07 19.84
CA PHE A 482 0.47 -0.83 20.03
C PHE A 482 -0.96 -1.12 20.49
N ARG A 483 -1.51 -0.19 21.28
CA ARG A 483 -2.91 -0.24 21.76
C ARG A 483 -3.89 0.23 20.71
N SER A 484 -3.49 1.15 19.84
CA SER A 484 -4.30 1.67 18.76
C SER A 484 -3.46 1.95 17.52
N PHE A 485 -4.14 2.02 16.39
CA PHE A 485 -3.53 2.12 15.06
C PHE A 485 -4.27 3.14 14.21
N TYR A 486 -3.53 3.90 13.40
CA TYR A 486 -4.10 4.62 12.27
C TYR A 486 -4.31 3.65 11.11
N VAL A 487 -5.49 3.72 10.49
CA VAL A 487 -5.78 3.06 9.22
C VAL A 487 -5.17 3.91 8.11
N ASN A 488 -4.08 3.42 7.53
CA ASN A 488 -3.27 4.20 6.61
C ASN A 488 -3.88 4.23 5.20
N LYS A 489 -4.77 5.19 4.96
CA LYS A 489 -5.37 5.42 3.64
C LYS A 489 -4.38 5.89 2.58
N TYR A 490 -3.18 6.36 2.95
CA TYR A 490 -2.16 6.78 1.99
C TYR A 490 -1.24 5.64 1.56
N ILE A 491 -1.51 4.38 1.91
CA ILE A 491 -0.60 3.30 1.52
C ILE A 491 -0.55 3.10 -0.01
N ASP A 492 -1.64 3.37 -0.72
CA ASP A 492 -1.75 3.41 -2.18
C ASP A 492 -2.99 4.21 -2.62
N HIS A 493 -3.21 4.33 -3.92
CA HIS A 493 -4.30 5.16 -4.45
C HIS A 493 -5.67 4.55 -4.20
N HIS A 494 -5.82 3.25 -4.43
CA HIS A 494 -7.07 2.56 -4.17
C HIS A 494 -7.47 2.61 -2.69
N SER A 495 -6.53 2.52 -1.74
CA SER A 495 -6.83 2.66 -0.30
C SER A 495 -7.38 4.05 0.03
N HIS A 496 -6.86 5.08 -0.64
CA HIS A 496 -7.32 6.45 -0.45
C HIS A 496 -8.75 6.63 -0.98
N GLU A 497 -9.09 5.97 -2.08
CA GLU A 497 -10.42 6.00 -2.69
C GLU A 497 -11.47 5.21 -1.89
N ILE A 498 -11.11 4.07 -1.27
CA ILE A 498 -12.09 3.24 -0.54
C ILE A 498 -12.18 3.54 0.96
N ALA A 499 -11.12 4.08 1.58
CA ALA A 499 -11.10 4.30 3.02
C ALA A 499 -11.56 5.71 3.42
N PHE A 500 -12.02 6.53 2.45
CA PHE A 500 -12.46 7.90 2.69
C PHE A 500 -13.67 8.28 1.86
#